data_AF-A0A7X5I6D4-F1
#
_entry.id   AF-A0A7X5I6D4-F1
#
_cell.length_a   1.000
_cell.length_b   1.000
_cell.length_c   1.000
_cell.angle_alpha   90.00
_cell.angle_beta   90.00
_cell.angle_gamma   90.00
#
_symmetry.space_group_name_H-M   'P 1'
#
loop_
_entity.id
_entity.type
_entity.pdbx_description
1 polymer ?
#
loop_
_entity_poly.entity_id
_entity_poly.type
_entity_poly.pdbx_seq_one_letter_code
_entity_poly.pdbx_strand_id
1 'polypeptide(L)'
;MDAMPVQDMSNTFIEHSFIINNFVVMIGRQLTDSLCRVLGDGVQYQWSENGNQIVIPDVSINCNTRDRKNVSLTGIPRMVMEVLSDSTESYDRGEKMNIYQRVGVSEYWLAGCGPV
;
A
#
# COMPACT_ATOMS: atom_id res chain seq x y z
N MET A 1 -18.02 -12.75 29.90
CA MET A 1 -17.66 -11.79 28.84
C MET A 1 -16.70 -12.52 27.94
N ASP A 2 -17.22 -13.17 26.92
CA ASP A 2 -16.39 -13.88 25.95
C ASP A 2 -15.75 -12.83 25.04
N ALA A 3 -14.44 -12.66 25.18
CA ALA A 3 -13.65 -11.90 24.22
C ALA A 3 -13.67 -12.70 22.91
N MET A 4 -14.32 -12.15 21.88
CA MET A 4 -14.21 -12.70 20.53
C MET A 4 -12.74 -12.56 20.11
N PRO A 5 -12.05 -13.65 19.75
CA PRO A 5 -10.69 -13.55 19.24
C PRO A 5 -10.71 -12.74 17.95
N VAL A 6 -10.00 -11.61 17.95
CA VAL A 6 -9.69 -10.89 16.72
C VAL A 6 -8.57 -11.66 16.05
N GLN A 7 -8.89 -12.37 14.97
CA GLN A 7 -7.91 -13.10 14.19
C GLN A 7 -7.45 -12.18 13.07
N ASP A 8 -6.19 -11.75 13.14
CA ASP A 8 -5.55 -11.04 12.04
C ASP A 8 -5.31 -12.03 10.89
N MET A 9 -5.97 -11.81 9.75
CA MET A 9 -5.96 -12.76 8.62
C MET A 9 -4.66 -12.75 7.82
N SER A 10 -3.79 -11.78 8.11
CA SER A 10 -2.52 -11.58 7.41
C SER A 10 -1.43 -12.56 7.87
N ASN A 11 -1.53 -13.06 9.11
CA ASN A 11 -0.47 -13.82 9.79
C ASN A 11 0.90 -13.11 9.69
N THR A 12 0.89 -11.77 9.59
CA THR A 12 2.11 -10.98 9.43
C THR A 12 2.78 -10.76 10.77
N PHE A 13 4.08 -11.01 10.79
CA PHE A 13 4.95 -10.69 11.91
C PHE A 13 4.94 -9.17 12.18
N ILE A 14 5.19 -8.77 13.44
CA ILE A 14 5.18 -7.35 13.88
C ILE A 14 6.14 -6.49 13.03
N GLU A 15 7.21 -7.11 12.53
CA GLU A 15 8.22 -6.57 11.63
C GLU A 15 7.60 -5.97 10.36
N HIS A 16 6.56 -6.59 9.81
CA HIS A 16 5.85 -6.05 8.64
C HIS A 16 5.25 -4.68 8.96
N SER A 17 4.55 -4.56 10.10
CA SER A 17 4.00 -3.28 10.56
C SER A 17 5.11 -2.28 10.90
N PHE A 18 6.26 -2.71 11.41
CA PHE A 18 7.39 -1.82 11.67
C PHE A 18 7.97 -1.23 10.39
N ILE A 19 8.12 -2.02 9.33
CA ILE A 19 8.61 -1.52 8.03
C ILE A 19 7.65 -0.44 7.49
N ILE A 20 6.35 -0.73 7.45
CA ILE A 20 5.32 0.21 7.00
C ILE A 20 5.37 1.50 7.81
N ASN A 21 5.27 1.41 9.14
CA ASN A 21 5.17 2.58 10.00
C ASN A 21 6.44 3.42 9.99
N ASN A 22 7.62 2.79 9.99
CA ASN A 22 8.89 3.50 9.89
C ASN A 22 8.99 4.26 8.56
N PHE A 23 8.60 3.62 7.45
CA PHE A 23 8.60 4.28 6.14
C PHE A 23 7.64 5.48 6.12
N VAL A 24 6.39 5.29 6.58
CA VAL A 24 5.38 6.35 6.65
C VAL A 24 5.88 7.55 7.47
N VAL A 25 6.47 7.32 8.64
CA VAL A 25 6.98 8.40 9.50
C VAL A 25 8.20 9.08 8.87
N MET A 26 9.18 8.31 8.40
CA MET A 26 10.46 8.85 7.92
C MET A 26 10.33 9.59 6.59
N ILE A 27 9.54 9.06 5.66
CA ILE A 27 9.29 9.70 4.36
C ILE A 27 8.23 10.80 4.50
N GLY A 28 7.19 10.57 5.32
CA GLY A 28 6.14 11.56 5.56
C GLY A 28 6.69 12.89 6.06
N ARG A 29 7.67 12.86 6.98
CA ARG A 29 8.36 14.06 7.48
C ARG A 29 9.04 14.85 6.36
N GLN A 30 9.63 14.18 5.37
CA GLN A 30 10.34 14.82 4.26
C GLN A 30 9.37 15.44 3.24
N LEU A 31 8.12 15.01 3.21
CA LEU A 31 7.10 15.45 2.26
C LEU A 31 6.10 16.47 2.85
N THR A 32 6.30 16.94 4.09
CA THR A 32 5.37 17.82 4.83
C THR A 32 4.97 19.07 4.03
N ASP A 33 5.94 19.74 3.39
CA ASP A 33 5.71 20.97 2.64
C ASP A 33 5.38 20.73 1.15
N SER A 34 5.18 19.47 0.76
CA SER A 34 4.80 19.08 -0.59
C SER A 34 3.28 18.86 -0.72
N LEU A 35 2.81 18.69 -1.96
CA LEU A 35 1.45 18.22 -2.24
C LEU A 35 1.28 16.70 -2.01
N CYS A 36 2.38 15.98 -1.79
CA CYS A 36 2.40 14.53 -1.64
C CYS A 36 2.11 14.10 -0.21
N ARG A 37 1.37 13.00 -0.07
CA ARG A 37 1.08 12.34 1.20
C ARG A 37 1.53 10.90 1.11
N VAL A 38 2.24 10.46 2.14
CA VAL A 38 2.53 9.04 2.36
C VAL A 38 1.33 8.46 3.10
N LEU A 39 0.74 7.44 2.52
CA LEU A 39 -0.44 6.75 3.02
C LEU A 39 -0.02 5.33 3.37
N GLY A 40 -0.26 4.93 4.61
CA GLY A 40 -0.09 3.54 5.02
C GLY A 40 -1.30 2.70 4.66
N ASP A 41 -1.25 1.45 5.13
CA ASP A 41 -2.24 0.40 4.90
C ASP A 41 -3.71 0.86 5.03
N GLY A 42 -4.59 0.22 4.27
CA GLY A 42 -6.04 0.42 4.28
C GLY A 42 -6.58 1.46 3.30
N VAL A 43 -5.72 2.12 2.51
CA VAL A 43 -6.17 3.05 1.46
C VAL A 43 -6.54 2.29 0.18
N GLN A 44 -7.80 2.43 -0.24
CA GLN A 44 -8.29 1.82 -1.46
C GLN A 44 -7.95 2.65 -2.69
N TYR A 45 -7.48 1.98 -3.73
CA TYR A 45 -7.33 2.53 -5.07
C TYR A 45 -8.24 1.81 -6.05
N GLN A 46 -8.84 2.57 -6.97
CA GLN A 46 -9.68 2.03 -8.03
C GLN A 46 -9.47 2.85 -9.31
N TRP A 47 -9.16 2.16 -10.41
CA TRP A 47 -8.90 2.79 -11.71
C TRP A 47 -9.75 2.14 -12.81
N SER A 48 -10.04 2.86 -13.88
CA SER A 48 -10.75 2.26 -15.01
C SER A 48 -9.87 1.31 -15.81
N GLU A 49 -8.56 1.56 -15.82
CA GLU A 49 -7.50 0.93 -16.58
C GLU A 49 -7.26 -0.52 -16.13
N ASN A 50 -7.58 -0.85 -14.88
CA ASN A 50 -7.57 -2.21 -14.34
C ASN A 50 -8.98 -2.82 -14.24
N GLY A 51 -9.97 -2.27 -14.94
CA GLY A 51 -11.34 -2.79 -14.90
C GLY A 51 -12.11 -2.47 -13.62
N ASN A 52 -11.72 -1.41 -12.89
CA ASN A 52 -12.29 -1.01 -11.60
C ASN A 52 -12.05 -2.02 -10.46
N GLN A 53 -11.04 -2.88 -10.58
CA GLN A 53 -10.59 -3.72 -9.47
C GLN A 53 -10.03 -2.84 -8.35
N ILE A 54 -10.49 -3.07 -7.12
CA ILE A 54 -9.98 -2.39 -5.94
C ILE A 54 -8.64 -3.02 -5.54
N VAL A 55 -7.65 -2.17 -5.27
CA VAL A 55 -6.34 -2.59 -4.77
C VAL A 55 -6.01 -1.77 -3.53
N ILE A 56 -5.43 -2.41 -2.52
CA ILE A 56 -4.97 -1.78 -1.28
C ILE A 56 -3.46 -2.08 -1.17
N PRO A 57 -2.59 -1.07 -1.36
CA PRO A 57 -1.16 -1.22 -1.11
C PRO A 57 -0.83 -1.05 0.38
N ASP A 58 0.26 -1.68 0.83
CA ASP A 58 0.77 -1.47 2.19
C ASP A 58 1.23 -0.02 2.42
N VAL A 59 1.88 0.57 1.42
CA VAL A 59 2.25 1.99 1.40
C VAL A 59 2.09 2.58 0.01
N SER A 60 1.64 3.83 -0.05
CA SER A 60 1.64 4.62 -1.28
C SER A 60 2.03 6.07 -1.04
N ILE A 61 2.63 6.71 -2.04
CA ILE A 61 2.88 8.15 -2.06
C ILE A 61 2.01 8.77 -3.15
N ASN A 62 1.01 9.54 -2.75
CA ASN A 62 0.08 10.18 -3.66
C ASN A 62 0.12 11.70 -3.54
N CYS A 63 0.27 12.39 -4.66
CA CYS A 63 0.31 13.86 -4.72
C CYS A 63 -1.00 14.49 -5.16
N ASN A 64 -2.01 13.68 -5.48
CA ASN A 64 -3.37 14.11 -5.72
C ASN A 64 -4.38 13.23 -4.96
N THR A 65 -4.52 13.49 -3.66
CA THR A 65 -5.47 12.78 -2.78
C THR A 65 -6.91 13.30 -2.89
N ARG A 66 -7.16 14.34 -3.71
CA ARG A 66 -8.51 14.90 -3.92
C ARG A 66 -9.30 14.08 -4.93
N ASP A 67 -8.62 13.43 -5.86
CA ASP A 67 -9.22 12.58 -6.88
C ASP A 67 -9.64 11.25 -6.25
N ARG A 68 -10.95 11.10 -6.03
CA ARG A 68 -11.54 9.92 -5.41
C ARG A 68 -12.94 9.63 -5.94
N LYS A 69 -13.30 8.35 -5.90
CA LYS A 69 -14.64 7.83 -6.16
C LYS A 69 -15.09 7.06 -4.92
N ASN A 70 -16.14 7.54 -4.26
CA ASN A 70 -16.56 7.05 -2.94
C ASN A 70 -15.41 7.10 -1.92
N VAL A 71 -15.00 5.93 -1.41
CA VAL A 71 -13.91 5.77 -0.45
C VAL A 71 -12.55 5.51 -1.12
N SER A 72 -12.53 5.24 -2.43
CA SER A 72 -11.32 4.85 -3.15
C SER A 72 -10.68 6.04 -3.86
N LEU A 73 -9.36 6.16 -3.79
CA LEU A 73 -8.59 7.12 -4.55
C LEU A 73 -8.53 6.68 -6.02
N THR A 74 -8.62 7.66 -6.92
CA THR A 74 -8.50 7.46 -8.37
C THR A 74 -7.23 8.10 -8.93
N GLY A 75 -6.61 9.03 -8.19
CA GLY A 75 -5.31 9.59 -8.55
C GLY A 75 -4.21 8.52 -8.50
N ILE A 76 -3.44 8.39 -9.58
CA ILE A 76 -2.33 7.42 -9.67
C ILE A 76 -1.22 7.82 -8.69
N PRO A 77 -0.81 6.95 -7.75
CA PRO A 77 0.27 7.23 -6.83
C PRO A 77 1.59 7.34 -7.60
N ARG A 78 2.49 8.20 -7.14
CA ARG A 78 3.85 8.27 -7.69
C ARG A 78 4.64 7.01 -7.37
N MET A 79 4.41 6.45 -6.20
CA MET A 79 5.13 5.29 -5.70
C MET A 79 4.20 4.40 -4.87
N VAL A 80 4.39 3.10 -4.98
CA VAL A 80 3.75 2.07 -4.14
C VAL A 80 4.84 1.16 -3.58
N MET A 81 4.69 0.73 -2.33
CA MET A 81 5.50 -0.31 -1.72
C MET A 81 4.59 -1.39 -1.13
N GLU A 82 4.94 -2.64 -1.38
CA GLU A 82 4.39 -3.80 -0.68
C GLU A 82 5.48 -4.40 0.20
N VAL A 83 5.11 -4.76 1.42
CA VAL A 83 5.97 -5.46 2.36
C VAL A 83 5.61 -6.94 2.28
N LEU A 84 6.54 -7.74 1.78
CA LEU A 84 6.28 -9.13 1.48
C LEU A 84 5.97 -9.93 2.76
N SER A 85 4.97 -10.80 2.63
CA SER A 85 4.58 -11.78 3.63
C SER A 85 4.32 -13.13 2.95
N ASP A 86 4.42 -14.22 3.70
CA ASP A 86 4.16 -15.57 3.16
C ASP A 86 2.75 -15.70 2.56
N SER A 87 1.78 -14.93 3.04
CA SER A 87 0.38 -14.99 2.61
C SER A 87 0.10 -14.19 1.32
N THR A 88 0.87 -13.13 1.05
CA THR A 88 0.61 -12.21 -0.08
C THR A 88 1.73 -12.14 -1.12
N GLU A 89 2.92 -12.69 -0.86
CA GLU A 89 4.11 -12.47 -1.71
C GLU A 89 3.86 -12.81 -3.19
N SER A 90 3.20 -13.93 -3.50
CA SER A 90 2.91 -14.30 -4.89
C SER A 90 1.97 -13.31 -5.57
N TYR A 91 1.05 -12.71 -4.82
CA TYR A 91 0.11 -11.72 -5.34
C TYR A 91 0.82 -10.38 -5.57
N ASP A 92 1.63 -9.93 -4.59
CA ASP A 92 2.40 -8.69 -4.65
C ASP A 92 3.39 -8.71 -5.83
N ARG A 93 4.18 -9.79 -5.96
CA ARG A 93 5.15 -9.97 -7.06
C ARG A 93 4.50 -10.13 -8.44
N GLY A 94 3.23 -10.54 -8.49
CA GLY A 94 2.54 -10.92 -9.71
C GLY A 94 1.46 -9.94 -10.11
N GLU A 95 0.24 -10.20 -9.66
CA GLU A 95 -0.95 -9.49 -10.13
C GLU A 95 -0.91 -7.99 -9.76
N LYS A 96 -0.54 -7.65 -8.52
CA LYS A 96 -0.42 -6.25 -8.08
C LYS A 96 0.61 -5.48 -8.91
N MET A 97 1.80 -6.04 -9.10
CA MET A 97 2.83 -5.44 -9.97
C MET A 97 2.29 -5.16 -11.37
N ASN A 98 1.59 -6.13 -11.98
CA ASN A 98 1.00 -5.97 -13.32
C ASN A 98 -0.09 -4.88 -13.36
N ILE A 99 -0.90 -4.79 -12.31
CA ILE A 99 -1.91 -3.72 -12.17
C ILE A 99 -1.21 -2.36 -12.08
N TYR A 100 -0.23 -2.21 -11.18
CA TYR A 100 0.50 -0.94 -10.99
C TYR A 100 1.22 -0.49 -12.26
N GLN A 101 1.84 -1.43 -12.98
CA GLN A 101 2.45 -1.16 -14.28
C GLN A 101 1.42 -0.68 -15.30
N ARG A 102 0.25 -1.32 -15.38
CA ARG A 102 -0.81 -0.97 -16.34
C ARG A 102 -1.39 0.42 -16.07
N VAL A 103 -1.61 0.78 -14.81
CA VAL A 103 -2.17 2.10 -14.45
C VAL A 103 -1.12 3.21 -14.49
N GLY A 104 0.16 2.87 -14.62
CA GLY A 104 1.25 3.84 -14.77
C GLY A 104 1.85 4.36 -13.46
N VAL A 105 1.84 3.55 -12.39
CA VAL A 105 2.62 3.84 -11.19
C VAL A 105 4.10 3.92 -11.58
N SER A 106 4.76 5.03 -11.22
CA SER A 106 6.12 5.30 -11.69
C SER A 106 7.19 4.49 -10.95
N GLU A 107 6.92 4.12 -9.70
CA GLU A 107 7.87 3.40 -8.85
C GLU A 107 7.15 2.36 -7.98
N TYR A 108 7.67 1.13 -7.99
CA TYR A 108 7.09 0.00 -7.26
C TYR A 108 8.17 -0.74 -6.48
N TRP A 109 8.05 -0.78 -5.16
CA TRP A 109 9.02 -1.42 -4.26
C TRP A 109 8.42 -2.69 -3.64
N LEU A 110 9.25 -3.72 -3.54
CA LEU A 110 8.99 -4.92 -2.76
C LEU A 110 9.98 -4.98 -1.61
N ALA A 111 9.50 -4.84 -0.38
CA ALA A 111 10.32 -4.89 0.82
C ALA A 111 10.16 -6.26 1.48
N GLY A 112 11.25 -7.02 1.62
CA GLY A 112 11.21 -8.30 2.31
C GLY A 112 11.29 -8.15 3.84
N CYS A 113 10.50 -8.94 4.56
CA CYS A 113 10.71 -9.21 5.99
C CYS A 113 11.71 -10.38 6.14
N GLY A 114 13.00 -10.08 6.23
CA GLY A 114 14.03 -11.07 6.59
C GLY A 114 14.55 -10.81 8.01
N PRO A 115 15.08 -11.83 8.71
CA PRO A 115 15.85 -11.58 9.92
C PRO A 115 17.05 -10.69 9.56
N VAL A 116 17.17 -9.56 10.25
CA VAL A 116 18.35 -8.69 10.25
C VAL A 116 19.53 -9.36 10.95
#